data_AF-A0A822YZP2-F1
#
_entry.id   AF-A0A822YZP2-F1
#
_cell.length_a   1.000
_cell.length_b   1.000
_cell.length_c   1.000
_cell.angle_alpha   90.00
_cell.angle_beta   90.00
_cell.angle_gamma   90.00
#
_symmetry.space_group_name_H-M   'P 1'
#
loop_
_entity.id
_entity.type
_entity.pdbx_description
1 polymer ?
#
loop_
_entity_poly.entity_id
_entity_poly.type
_entity_poly.pdbx_seq_one_letter_code
_entity_poly.pdbx_strand_id
1 'polypeptide(L)'
;METMPSFSPLSVPQPQEASTYDELSMQQSLLFSDSLKDLKNLRAQLYSAAEYFELSYTNDDQKQIVVETLKDYAIKALVNTVDHLGSMTYKVNGLLDEKVEEVSGTELRVSCIEQVLFKTASFLISQSDFHRKRETKLLLILDLQYSHASLGVLHEVGSAMESSSSS
;
A
#
# COMPACT_ATOMS: atom_id res chain seq x y z
N MET A 1 42.75 -30.72 -0.79
CA MET A 1 41.41 -31.22 -1.13
C MET A 1 40.69 -31.42 0.20
N GLU A 2 39.70 -30.63 0.62
CA GLU A 2 38.86 -29.63 -0.04
C GLU A 2 38.54 -28.53 0.98
N THR A 3 38.57 -27.29 0.51
CA THR A 3 38.31 -26.07 1.28
C THR A 3 36.80 -25.91 1.48
N MET A 4 36.35 -25.69 2.72
CA MET A 4 34.95 -25.39 3.02
C MET A 4 34.54 -24.03 2.41
N PRO A 5 33.38 -23.89 1.76
CA PRO A 5 32.93 -22.60 1.28
C PRO A 5 32.41 -21.75 2.44
N SER A 6 32.99 -20.56 2.57
CA SER A 6 32.51 -19.48 3.43
C SER A 6 31.18 -18.97 2.89
N PHE A 7 30.11 -19.06 3.70
CA PHE A 7 28.84 -18.40 3.40
C PHE A 7 28.96 -16.92 3.78
N SER A 8 29.07 -16.06 2.78
CA SER A 8 28.87 -14.62 2.94
C SER A 8 27.37 -14.36 3.16
N PRO A 9 26.97 -13.60 4.20
CA PRO A 9 25.59 -13.16 4.31
C PRO A 9 25.27 -12.18 3.18
N LEU A 10 24.13 -12.42 2.52
CA LEU A 10 23.54 -11.53 1.53
C LEU A 10 23.39 -10.13 2.14
N SER A 11 24.07 -9.14 1.55
CA SER A 11 23.96 -7.74 1.96
C SER A 11 22.50 -7.31 1.94
N VAL A 12 21.94 -7.07 3.13
CA VAL A 12 20.64 -6.42 3.30
C VAL A 12 20.82 -4.97 2.85
N PRO A 13 20.00 -4.42 1.94
CA PRO A 13 20.03 -3.01 1.62
C PRO A 13 19.80 -2.20 2.90
N GLN A 14 20.74 -1.30 3.18
CA GLN A 14 20.77 -0.45 4.36
C GLN A 14 19.57 0.53 4.35
N PRO A 15 18.95 0.89 5.51
CA PRO A 15 17.79 1.79 5.58
C PRO A 15 18.00 3.25 5.11
N GLN A 16 19.12 3.58 4.47
CA GLN A 16 19.47 4.96 4.11
C GLN A 16 18.53 5.57 3.06
N GLU A 17 17.96 4.75 2.17
CA GLU A 17 17.02 5.24 1.16
C GLU A 17 15.73 5.80 1.77
N ALA A 18 15.25 5.21 2.88
CA ALA A 18 14.05 5.68 3.57
C ALA A 18 14.26 7.06 4.23
N SER A 19 15.45 7.34 4.78
CA SER A 19 15.75 8.66 5.36
C SER A 19 15.91 9.75 4.31
N THR A 20 16.45 9.41 3.14
CA THR A 20 16.65 10.39 2.05
C THR A 20 15.34 10.71 1.33
N TYR A 21 14.47 9.72 1.17
CA TYR A 21 13.15 9.92 0.55
C TYR A 21 12.25 10.85 1.38
N ASP A 22 12.20 10.66 2.70
CA ASP A 22 11.43 11.49 3.62
C ASP A 22 11.92 12.95 3.61
N GLU A 23 13.24 13.16 3.56
CA GLU A 23 13.85 14.49 3.48
C GLU A 23 13.47 15.25 2.19
N LEU A 24 13.44 14.56 1.04
CA LEU A 24 13.02 15.14 -0.24
C LEU A 24 11.53 15.50 -0.24
N SER A 25 10.68 14.64 0.32
CA SER A 25 9.24 14.88 0.45
C SER A 25 8.94 16.11 1.31
N MET A 26 9.63 16.23 2.45
CA MET A 26 9.55 17.40 3.33
C MET A 26 9.98 18.67 2.60
N GLN A 27 11.07 18.62 1.82
CA GLN A 27 11.56 19.76 1.06
C GLN A 27 10.55 20.21 -0.02
N GLN A 28 9.94 19.27 -0.76
CA GLN A 28 8.92 19.61 -1.76
C GLN A 28 7.70 20.26 -1.12
N SER A 29 7.28 19.77 0.05
CA SER A 29 6.16 20.32 0.82
C SER A 29 6.41 21.77 1.24
N LEU A 30 7.63 22.08 1.69
CA LEU A 30 8.04 23.45 2.03
C LEU A 30 8.03 24.36 0.79
N LEU A 31 8.61 23.90 -0.32
CA LEU A 31 8.64 24.65 -1.57
C LEU A 31 7.24 24.94 -2.14
N PHE A 32 6.27 24.06 -1.90
CA PHE A 32 4.87 24.29 -2.25
C PHE A 32 4.23 25.35 -1.35
N SER A 33 4.48 25.28 -0.04
CA SER A 33 4.00 26.27 0.94
C SER A 33 4.51 27.68 0.62
N ASP A 34 5.77 27.81 0.22
CA ASP A 34 6.36 29.09 -0.19
C ASP A 34 5.67 29.65 -1.44
N SER A 35 5.44 28.81 -2.45
CA SER A 35 4.69 29.23 -3.65
C SER A 35 3.25 29.66 -3.35
N LEU A 36 2.59 29.01 -2.38
CA LEU A 36 1.28 29.45 -1.88
C LEU A 36 1.34 30.81 -1.17
N LYS A 37 2.43 31.08 -0.44
CA LYS A 37 2.65 32.39 0.18
C LYS A 37 2.81 33.46 -0.88
N ASP A 38 3.60 33.21 -1.91
CA ASP A 38 3.83 34.15 -3.02
C ASP A 38 2.53 34.46 -3.77
N LEU A 39 1.69 33.45 -4.06
CA LEU A 39 0.40 33.69 -4.70
C LEU A 39 -0.55 34.53 -3.83
N LYS A 40 -0.54 34.31 -2.50
CA LYS A 40 -1.32 35.15 -1.55
C LYS A 40 -0.83 36.59 -1.53
N ASN A 41 0.48 36.80 -1.63
CA ASN A 41 1.09 38.11 -1.69
C ASN A 41 0.75 38.81 -3.01
N LEU A 42 0.82 38.10 -4.14
CA LEU A 42 0.41 38.60 -5.45
C LEU A 42 -1.05 39.08 -5.41
N ARG A 43 -1.96 38.27 -4.87
CA ARG A 43 -3.37 38.66 -4.70
C ARG A 43 -3.50 39.98 -3.95
N ALA A 44 -2.78 40.17 -2.85
CA ALA A 44 -2.82 41.42 -2.09
C ALA A 44 -2.32 42.60 -2.92
N GLN A 45 -1.21 42.44 -3.64
CA GLN A 45 -0.69 43.46 -4.55
C GLN A 45 -1.67 43.85 -5.65
N LEU A 46 -2.38 42.87 -6.22
CA LEU A 46 -3.39 43.12 -7.25
C LEU A 46 -4.57 43.94 -6.72
N TYR A 47 -5.02 43.68 -5.49
CA TYR A 47 -6.06 44.51 -4.85
C TYR A 47 -5.57 45.94 -4.60
N SER A 48 -4.36 46.11 -4.08
CA SER A 48 -3.79 47.45 -3.86
C SER A 48 -3.59 48.22 -5.17
N ALA A 49 -3.19 47.53 -6.25
CA ALA A 49 -3.07 48.16 -7.56
C ALA A 49 -4.44 48.55 -8.13
N ALA A 50 -5.47 47.71 -7.97
CA ALA A 50 -6.82 48.02 -8.40
C ALA A 50 -7.38 49.26 -7.69
N GLU A 51 -7.21 49.35 -6.36
CA GLU A 51 -7.58 50.52 -5.56
C GLU A 51 -6.83 51.78 -6.03
N TYR A 52 -5.52 51.66 -6.28
CA TYR A 52 -4.71 52.75 -6.82
C TYR A 52 -5.24 53.26 -8.17
N PHE A 53 -5.54 52.36 -9.11
CA PHE A 53 -6.06 52.74 -10.42
C PHE A 53 -7.45 53.36 -10.34
N GLU A 54 -8.31 52.90 -9.42
CA GLU A 54 -9.62 53.51 -9.17
C GLU A 54 -9.49 54.96 -8.66
N LEU A 55 -8.63 55.16 -7.65
CA LEU A 55 -8.37 56.48 -7.08
C LEU A 55 -7.73 57.43 -8.10
N SER A 56 -6.75 56.94 -8.86
CA SER A 56 -6.09 57.71 -9.93
C SER A 56 -7.06 58.08 -11.04
N TYR A 57 -7.89 57.12 -11.49
CA TYR A 57 -8.89 57.40 -12.52
C TYR A 57 -9.96 58.37 -12.05
N THR A 58 -10.25 58.46 -10.74
CA THR A 58 -11.21 59.43 -10.22
C THR A 58 -10.60 60.83 -10.12
N ASN A 59 -9.37 60.95 -9.61
CA ASN A 59 -8.79 62.23 -9.21
C ASN A 59 -7.84 62.89 -10.23
N ASP A 60 -7.29 62.14 -11.19
CA ASP A 60 -6.30 62.68 -12.15
C ASP A 60 -6.97 63.21 -13.42
N ASP A 61 -6.55 64.36 -13.96
CA ASP A 61 -7.09 64.89 -15.21
C ASP A 61 -6.62 64.11 -16.45
N GLN A 62 -5.51 63.37 -16.36
CA GLN A 62 -4.90 62.59 -17.45
C GLN A 62 -5.53 61.20 -17.62
N LYS A 63 -6.86 61.12 -17.71
CA LYS A 63 -7.62 59.85 -17.75
C LYS A 63 -7.13 58.83 -18.78
N GLN A 64 -6.74 59.28 -19.97
CA GLN A 64 -6.27 58.39 -21.04
C GLN A 64 -4.98 57.66 -20.66
N ILE A 65 -4.03 58.36 -20.02
CA ILE A 65 -2.76 57.77 -19.56
C ILE A 65 -3.05 56.74 -18.46
N VAL A 66 -3.96 57.03 -17.53
CA VAL A 66 -4.39 56.09 -16.48
C VAL A 66 -4.99 54.82 -17.10
N VAL A 67 -5.86 54.96 -18.11
CA VAL A 67 -6.49 53.82 -18.80
C VAL A 67 -5.46 52.97 -19.56
N GLU A 68 -4.53 53.59 -20.28
CA GLU A 68 -3.47 52.86 -21.00
C GLU A 68 -2.57 52.09 -20.03
N THR A 69 -2.17 52.73 -18.93
CA THR A 69 -1.33 52.10 -17.89
C THR A 69 -2.07 50.97 -17.19
N LEU A 70 -3.35 51.14 -16.89
CA LEU A 70 -4.19 50.08 -16.31
C LEU A 70 -4.30 48.87 -17.25
N LYS A 71 -4.46 49.08 -18.56
CA LYS A 71 -4.52 47.98 -19.54
C LYS A 71 -3.22 47.18 -19.56
N ASP A 72 -2.07 47.86 -19.62
CA ASP A 72 -0.76 47.19 -19.59
C ASP A 72 -0.56 46.43 -18.27
N TYR A 73 -0.93 47.04 -17.14
CA TYR A 73 -0.87 46.37 -15.84
C TYR A 73 -1.79 45.16 -15.77
N ALA A 74 -3.03 45.25 -16.25
CA ALA A 74 -3.99 44.14 -16.23
C ALA A 74 -3.49 42.93 -17.05
N ILE A 75 -2.86 43.17 -18.20
CA ILE A 75 -2.24 42.13 -19.00
C ILE A 75 -1.10 41.46 -18.22
N LYS A 76 -0.19 42.25 -17.64
CA LYS A 76 0.93 41.73 -16.83
C LYS A 76 0.44 40.96 -15.59
N ALA A 77 -0.56 41.48 -14.90
CA ALA A 77 -1.19 40.84 -13.75
C ALA A 77 -1.78 39.48 -14.12
N LEU A 78 -2.47 39.38 -15.26
CA LEU A 78 -3.03 38.13 -15.75
C LEU A 78 -1.92 37.12 -16.08
N VAL A 79 -0.91 37.53 -16.86
CA VAL A 79 0.22 36.67 -17.22
C VAL A 79 0.95 36.17 -15.98
N ASN A 80 1.26 37.05 -15.02
CA ASN A 80 1.93 36.68 -13.78
C ASN A 80 1.09 35.69 -12.97
N THR A 81 -0.22 35.92 -12.85
CA THR A 81 -1.12 35.02 -12.11
C THR A 81 -1.16 33.63 -12.76
N VAL A 82 -1.27 33.57 -14.09
CA VAL A 82 -1.28 32.30 -14.83
C VAL A 82 0.05 31.57 -14.68
N ASP A 83 1.18 32.27 -14.74
CA ASP A 83 2.52 31.70 -14.55
C ASP A 83 2.69 31.09 -13.14
N HIS A 84 2.32 31.83 -12.10
CA HIS A 84 2.37 31.34 -10.72
C HIS A 84 1.46 30.11 -10.51
N LEU A 85 0.24 30.12 -11.08
CA LEU A 85 -0.65 28.96 -11.02
C LEU A 85 -0.11 27.75 -11.78
N GLY A 86 0.54 27.97 -12.93
CA GLY A 86 1.22 26.92 -13.69
C GLY A 86 2.34 26.26 -12.89
N SER A 87 3.23 27.06 -12.30
CA SER A 87 4.31 26.58 -11.43
C SER A 87 3.80 25.81 -10.21
N MET A 88 2.74 26.32 -9.57
CA MET A 88 2.10 25.61 -8.45
C MET A 88 1.47 24.28 -8.88
N THR A 89 0.81 24.24 -10.03
CA THR A 89 0.21 23.01 -10.55
C THR A 89 1.29 21.96 -10.80
N TYR A 90 2.43 22.37 -11.37
CA TYR A 90 3.58 21.48 -11.57
C TYR A 90 4.12 20.92 -10.24
N LYS A 91 4.28 21.77 -9.20
CA LYS A 91 4.72 21.33 -7.87
C LYS A 91 3.74 20.35 -7.21
N VAL A 92 2.43 20.62 -7.31
CA VAL A 92 1.38 19.74 -6.77
C VAL A 92 1.38 18.39 -7.50
N ASN A 93 1.58 18.39 -8.83
CA ASN A 93 1.66 17.14 -9.58
C ASN A 93 2.85 16.29 -9.13
N GLY A 94 4.02 16.90 -8.89
CA GLY A 94 5.19 16.19 -8.36
C GLY A 94 4.93 15.54 -7.00
N LEU A 95 4.31 16.28 -6.07
CA LEU A 95 3.91 15.74 -4.76
C LEU A 95 2.88 14.59 -4.89
N LEU A 96 1.96 14.69 -5.85
CA LEU A 96 0.97 13.65 -6.11
C LEU A 96 1.63 12.39 -6.68
N ASP A 97 2.50 12.55 -7.68
CA ASP A 97 3.22 11.44 -8.32
C ASP A 97 4.03 10.64 -7.29
N GLU A 98 4.72 11.34 -6.38
CA GLU A 98 5.43 10.74 -5.25
C GLU A 98 4.49 9.87 -4.38
N LYS A 99 3.32 10.41 -3.99
CA LYS A 99 2.37 9.68 -3.14
C LYS A 99 1.71 8.51 -3.87
N VAL A 100 1.50 8.61 -5.19
CA VAL A 100 0.99 7.51 -6.01
C VAL A 100 2.00 6.37 -6.04
N GLU A 101 3.30 6.66 -6.17
CA GLU A 101 4.36 5.66 -6.09
C GLU A 101 4.42 4.98 -4.71
N GLU A 102 4.35 5.77 -3.63
CA GLU A 102 4.35 5.27 -2.25
C GLU A 102 3.17 4.32 -1.97
N VAL A 103 1.96 4.70 -2.40
CA VAL A 103 0.75 3.87 -2.27
C VAL A 103 0.90 2.58 -3.06
N SER A 104 1.37 2.66 -4.30
CA SER A 104 1.59 1.48 -5.16
C SER A 104 2.61 0.51 -4.53
N GLY A 105 3.71 1.03 -3.99
CA GLY A 105 4.70 0.23 -3.28
C GLY A 105 4.11 -0.46 -2.05
N THR A 106 3.26 0.25 -1.29
CA THR A 106 2.58 -0.31 -0.13
C THR A 106 1.56 -1.38 -0.51
N GLU A 107 0.78 -1.17 -1.57
CA GLU A 107 -0.18 -2.13 -2.09
C GLU A 107 0.49 -3.44 -2.50
N LEU A 108 1.63 -3.37 -3.19
CA LEU A 108 2.43 -4.56 -3.54
C LEU A 108 2.90 -5.32 -2.30
N ARG A 109 3.35 -4.62 -1.27
CA ARG A 109 3.77 -5.24 0.00
C ARG A 109 2.60 -5.93 0.70
N VAL A 110 1.43 -5.29 0.73
CA VAL A 110 0.20 -5.88 1.29
C VAL A 110 -0.20 -7.13 0.51
N SER A 111 -0.23 -7.07 -0.82
CA SER A 111 -0.56 -8.22 -1.68
C SER A 111 0.40 -9.40 -1.45
N CYS A 112 1.70 -9.12 -1.28
CA CYS A 112 2.69 -10.15 -0.94
C CYS A 112 2.37 -10.82 0.40
N ILE A 113 2.05 -10.03 1.44
CA ILE A 113 1.66 -10.56 2.75
C ILE A 113 0.40 -11.42 2.65
N GLU A 114 -0.61 -10.95 1.93
CA GLU A 114 -1.86 -11.69 1.71
C GLU A 114 -1.61 -13.05 1.04
N GLN A 115 -0.77 -13.08 0.00
CA GLN A 115 -0.41 -14.33 -0.69
C GLN A 115 0.32 -15.30 0.24
N VAL A 116 1.25 -14.81 1.06
CA VAL A 116 1.98 -15.64 2.04
C VAL A 116 1.02 -16.21 3.09
N LEU A 117 0.12 -15.37 3.61
CA LEU A 117 -0.89 -15.80 4.59
C LEU A 117 -1.82 -16.84 3.98
N PHE A 118 -2.33 -16.61 2.76
CA PHE A 118 -3.22 -17.53 2.07
C PHE A 118 -2.56 -18.91 1.84
N LYS A 119 -1.30 -18.92 1.35
CA LYS A 119 -0.55 -20.16 1.14
C LYS A 119 -0.31 -20.90 2.45
N THR A 120 0.07 -20.17 3.50
CA THR A 120 0.34 -20.74 4.83
C THR A 120 -0.92 -21.33 5.44
N ALA A 121 -2.04 -20.62 5.42
CA ALA A 121 -3.33 -21.10 5.93
C ALA A 121 -3.80 -22.35 5.17
N SER A 122 -3.71 -22.32 3.83
CA SER A 122 -4.09 -23.46 2.98
C SER A 122 -3.24 -24.70 3.28
N PHE A 123 -1.94 -24.52 3.50
CA PHE A 123 -1.03 -25.59 3.89
C PHE A 123 -1.40 -26.19 5.25
N LEU A 124 -1.65 -25.35 6.26
CA LEU A 124 -2.03 -25.80 7.60
C LEU A 124 -3.36 -26.56 7.62
N ILE A 125 -4.36 -26.06 6.89
CA ILE A 125 -5.66 -26.74 6.73
C ILE A 125 -5.44 -28.12 6.08
N SER A 126 -4.73 -28.17 4.96
CA SER A 126 -4.44 -29.42 4.25
C SER A 126 -3.69 -30.43 5.13
N GLN A 127 -2.74 -29.97 5.93
CA GLN A 127 -2.00 -30.82 6.86
C GLN A 127 -2.91 -31.38 7.97
N SER A 128 -3.80 -30.56 8.51
CA SER A 128 -4.77 -30.99 9.53
C SER A 128 -5.77 -32.02 8.99
N ASP A 129 -6.25 -31.83 7.75
CA ASP A 129 -7.17 -32.77 7.09
C ASP A 129 -6.49 -34.11 6.80
N PHE A 130 -5.24 -34.07 6.35
CA PHE A 130 -4.43 -35.27 6.15
C PHE A 130 -4.22 -36.03 7.46
N HIS A 131 -3.90 -35.32 8.55
CA HIS A 131 -3.75 -35.92 9.87
C HIS A 131 -5.03 -36.59 10.34
N ARG A 132 -6.15 -35.86 10.29
CA ARG A 132 -7.48 -36.37 10.66
C ARG A 132 -7.84 -37.63 9.87
N LYS A 133 -7.63 -37.63 8.56
CA LYS A 133 -7.93 -38.78 7.69
C LYS A 133 -7.09 -40.00 8.05
N ARG A 134 -5.81 -39.80 8.42
CA ARG A 134 -4.94 -40.88 8.91
C ARG A 134 -5.43 -41.44 10.24
N GLU A 135 -5.80 -40.59 11.19
CA GLU A 135 -6.34 -41.01 12.49
C GLU A 135 -7.64 -41.80 12.32
N THR A 136 -8.60 -41.30 11.53
CA THR A 136 -9.86 -42.02 11.27
C THR A 136 -9.60 -43.37 10.61
N LYS A 137 -8.66 -43.43 9.66
CA LYS A 137 -8.29 -44.70 9.01
C LYS A 137 -7.68 -45.70 10.00
N LEU A 138 -6.82 -45.25 10.91
CA LEU A 138 -6.24 -46.10 11.94
C LEU A 138 -7.29 -46.63 12.91
N LEU A 139 -8.25 -45.79 13.33
CA LEU A 139 -9.33 -46.19 14.23
C LEU A 139 -10.21 -47.28 13.60
N LEU A 140 -10.61 -47.10 12.33
CA LEU A 140 -11.40 -48.11 11.60
C LEU A 140 -10.68 -49.46 11.48
N ILE A 141 -9.35 -49.45 11.29
CA ILE A 141 -8.56 -50.69 11.21
C ILE A 141 -8.58 -51.42 12.56
N LEU A 142 -8.42 -50.69 13.66
CA LEU A 142 -8.48 -51.27 15.01
C LEU A 142 -9.88 -51.86 15.30
N ASP A 143 -10.95 -51.16 14.93
CA ASP A 143 -12.33 -51.64 15.10
C ASP A 143 -12.60 -52.92 14.30
N LEU A 144 -12.13 -52.99 13.05
CA LEU A 144 -12.18 -54.19 12.20
C LEU A 144 -11.44 -55.36 12.85
N GLN A 145 -10.20 -55.13 13.30
CA GLN A 145 -9.39 -56.16 13.96
C GLN A 145 -10.07 -56.72 15.21
N TYR A 146 -10.67 -55.86 16.03
CA TYR A 146 -11.40 -56.26 17.22
C TYR A 146 -12.67 -57.09 16.90
N SER A 147 -13.42 -56.68 15.88
CA SER A 147 -14.59 -57.42 15.40
C SER A 147 -14.22 -58.83 14.89
N HIS A 148 -13.18 -58.94 14.07
CA HIS A 148 -12.68 -60.22 13.57
C HIS A 148 -12.24 -61.16 14.71
N ALA A 149 -11.54 -60.64 15.72
CA ALA A 149 -11.13 -61.44 16.87
C ALA A 149 -12.33 -61.97 17.66
N SER A 150 -13.36 -61.15 17.88
CA SER A 150 -14.59 -61.57 18.58
C SER A 150 -15.38 -62.64 17.82
N LEU A 151 -15.48 -62.52 16.49
CA LEU A 151 -16.14 -63.53 15.65
C LEU A 151 -15.38 -64.87 15.65
N GLY A 152 -14.05 -64.84 15.65
CA GLY A 152 -13.22 -66.04 15.75
C GLY A 152 -13.50 -66.83 17.03
N VAL A 153 -13.58 -66.12 18.17
CA VAL A 153 -13.92 -66.73 19.47
C VAL A 153 -15.32 -67.34 19.46
N LEU A 154 -16.32 -66.66 18.88
CA LEU A 154 -17.68 -67.19 18.80
C LEU A 154 -17.80 -68.42 17.89
N HIS A 155 -17.07 -68.47 16.78
CA HIS A 155 -17.05 -69.64 15.88
C HIS A 155 -16.39 -70.86 16.54
N GLU A 156 -15.33 -70.64 17.31
CA GLU A 156 -14.65 -71.70 18.08
C GLU A 156 -15.57 -72.28 19.17
N VAL A 157 -16.27 -71.41 19.90
CA VAL A 157 -17.27 -71.83 20.91
C VAL A 157 -18.46 -72.54 20.25
N GLY A 158 -18.97 -72.04 19.12
CA GLY A 158 -20.06 -72.68 18.38
C GLY A 158 -19.70 -74.08 17.86
N SER A 159 -18.50 -74.24 17.31
CA SER A 159 -17.99 -75.54 16.84
C SER A 159 -17.83 -76.55 17.98
N ALA A 160 -17.43 -76.08 19.17
CA ALA A 160 -17.36 -76.92 20.37
C ALA A 160 -18.75 -77.35 20.86
N MET A 161 -19.77 -76.50 20.73
CA MET A 161 -21.14 -76.83 21.16
C MET A 161 -21.86 -77.80 20.19
N GLU A 162 -21.66 -77.69 18.88
CA GLU A 162 -22.25 -78.63 17.90
C GLU A 162 -21.62 -80.03 17.96
N SER A 163 -20.31 -80.11 18.17
CA SER A 163 -19.61 -81.39 18.37
C SER A 163 -20.03 -82.10 19.67
N SER A 164 -20.48 -81.35 20.67
CA SER A 164 -21.03 -81.87 21.93
C SER A 164 -22.47 -82.41 21.80
N SER A 165 -23.20 -82.01 20.75
CA SER A 165 -24.64 -82.32 20.59
C SER A 165 -24.93 -83.48 19.63
N SER A 166 -23.92 -84.02 18.95
CA SER A 166 -24.03 -85.15 18.01
C SER A 166 -23.55 -86.50 18.59
N SER A 167 -23.44 -86.62 19.92
CA SER A 167 -23.09 -87.84 20.65
C SER A 167 -24.25 -88.36 21.49
#